data_AF-A0A7C4ZI53-F1
#
_entry.id   AF-A0A7C4ZI53-F1
#
_cell.length_a   1.000
_cell.length_b   1.000
_cell.length_c   1.000
_cell.angle_alpha   90.00
_cell.angle_beta   90.00
_cell.angle_gamma   90.00
#
_symmetry.space_group_name_H-M   'P 1'
#
loop_
_entity.id
_entity.type
_entity.pdbx_description
1 polymer ?
#
loop_
_entity_poly.entity_id
_entity_poly.type
_entity_poly.pdbx_seq_one_letter_code
_entity_poly.pdbx_strand_id
1 'polypeptide(L)'
;MIKRQPTSAASDFDAEVDSARQRLEAALNDDTGFDDLAALQALVPTLQEKIRSRRLTFALADEEDEDETQIAVIHVETDEELGFIFAEDGEYVFESNLEAYFDDFVDDDPQRFVERLYETLRADLPKYEVENKG
;
A
#
# COMPACT_ATOMS: atom_id res chain seq x y z
N MET A 1 -72.75 -8.47 0.92
CA MET A 1 -72.12 -7.40 1.70
C MET A 1 -70.62 -7.66 1.77
N ILE A 2 -69.82 -6.61 1.65
CA ILE A 2 -68.44 -6.61 1.15
C ILE A 2 -67.44 -6.97 2.28
N LYS A 3 -66.56 -7.96 2.05
CA LYS A 3 -65.30 -8.15 2.80
C LYS A 3 -64.22 -7.31 2.10
N ARG A 4 -63.72 -6.25 2.74
CA ARG A 4 -62.50 -5.55 2.29
C ARG A 4 -61.33 -6.05 3.14
N GLN A 5 -60.36 -6.66 2.47
CA GLN A 5 -59.10 -7.16 3.03
C GLN A 5 -58.20 -6.00 3.51
N PRO A 6 -57.30 -6.26 4.47
CA PRO A 6 -56.39 -5.25 5.00
C PRO A 6 -55.13 -5.08 4.13
N THR A 7 -54.81 -3.80 3.87
CA THR A 7 -53.49 -3.16 3.84
C THR A 7 -52.29 -3.97 3.32
N SER A 8 -52.00 -3.84 2.02
CA SER A 8 -50.74 -4.27 1.36
C SER A 8 -49.86 -3.08 0.97
N ALA A 9 -49.78 -2.04 1.81
CA ALA A 9 -48.98 -0.83 1.50
C ALA A 9 -47.92 -0.50 2.55
N ALA A 10 -48.01 -1.08 3.76
CA ALA A 10 -47.02 -0.88 4.81
C ALA A 10 -45.77 -1.77 4.59
N SER A 11 -45.97 -2.98 4.04
CA SER A 11 -44.90 -3.96 3.82
C SER A 11 -43.89 -3.53 2.76
N ASP A 12 -44.32 -2.78 1.75
CA ASP A 12 -43.44 -2.30 0.68
C ASP A 12 -42.54 -1.15 1.15
N PHE A 13 -43.06 -0.25 2.00
CA PHE A 13 -42.26 0.86 2.54
C PHE A 13 -41.21 0.37 3.54
N ASP A 14 -41.56 -0.55 4.44
CA ASP A 14 -40.59 -1.18 5.35
C ASP A 14 -39.48 -1.90 4.57
N ALA A 15 -39.81 -2.61 3.49
CA ALA A 15 -38.82 -3.29 2.64
C ALA A 15 -37.90 -2.31 1.87
N GLU A 16 -38.42 -1.15 1.45
CA GLU A 16 -37.62 -0.09 0.83
C GLU A 16 -36.67 0.57 1.84
N VAL A 17 -37.12 0.80 3.07
CA VAL A 17 -36.30 1.39 4.15
C VAL A 17 -35.21 0.42 4.58
N ASP A 18 -35.51 -0.87 4.75
CA ASP A 18 -34.51 -1.90 5.03
C ASP A 18 -33.48 -2.02 3.90
N SER A 19 -33.92 -1.95 2.64
CA SER A 19 -33.01 -1.96 1.49
C SER A 19 -32.12 -0.72 1.43
N ALA A 20 -32.66 0.47 1.75
CA ALA A 20 -31.88 1.70 1.81
C ALA A 20 -30.89 1.68 2.97
N ARG A 21 -31.30 1.16 4.13
CA ARG A 21 -30.45 0.98 5.30
C ARG A 21 -29.34 -0.04 5.04
N GLN A 22 -29.65 -1.16 4.40
CA GLN A 22 -28.67 -2.16 4.01
C GLN A 22 -27.68 -1.62 2.96
N ARG A 23 -28.12 -0.76 2.03
CA ARG A 23 -27.21 -0.06 1.10
C ARG A 23 -26.34 0.98 1.81
N LEU A 24 -26.87 1.66 2.83
CA LEU A 24 -26.12 2.62 3.64
C LEU A 24 -25.11 1.92 4.57
N GLU A 25 -25.51 0.83 5.24
CA GLU A 25 -24.62 -0.02 6.05
C GLU A 25 -23.60 -0.75 5.18
N ALA A 26 -23.95 -1.12 3.94
CA ALA A 26 -23.00 -1.61 2.96
C ALA A 26 -22.04 -0.50 2.54
N ALA A 27 -22.50 0.73 2.24
CA ALA A 27 -21.63 1.85 1.89
C ALA A 27 -20.79 2.40 3.06
N LEU A 28 -21.19 2.14 4.30
CA LEU A 28 -20.43 2.46 5.52
C LEU A 28 -19.48 1.33 5.93
N ASN A 29 -19.72 0.08 5.48
CA ASN A 29 -18.77 -1.03 5.55
C ASN A 29 -17.93 -1.18 4.26
N ASP A 30 -18.29 -0.49 3.18
CA ASP A 30 -17.44 -0.15 2.03
C ASP A 30 -16.50 0.97 2.47
N ASP A 31 -15.83 0.73 3.59
CA ASP A 31 -14.45 1.08 3.81
C ASP A 31 -13.62 0.21 2.84
N THR A 32 -13.92 0.27 1.54
CA THR A 32 -12.96 -0.10 0.49
C THR A 32 -11.91 1.00 0.47
N GLY A 33 -11.27 1.20 1.63
CA GLY A 33 -9.98 1.85 1.73
C GLY A 33 -9.04 1.15 0.75
N PHE A 34 -8.12 1.93 0.22
CA PHE A 34 -7.05 1.39 -0.59
C PHE A 34 -6.41 0.21 0.17
N ASP A 35 -6.34 -0.97 -0.47
CA ASP A 35 -5.80 -2.17 0.16
C ASP A 35 -4.27 -2.11 0.04
N ASP A 36 -3.65 -1.51 1.05
CA ASP A 36 -2.21 -1.24 1.12
C ASP A 36 -1.40 -2.52 0.91
N LEU A 37 -1.82 -3.62 1.56
CA LEU A 37 -1.18 -4.93 1.41
C LEU A 37 -1.26 -5.44 -0.02
N ALA A 38 -2.44 -5.40 -0.65
CA ALA A 38 -2.59 -5.82 -2.05
C ALA A 38 -1.78 -4.93 -3.00
N ALA A 39 -1.71 -3.62 -2.73
CA ALA A 39 -0.92 -2.67 -3.51
C ALA A 39 0.58 -2.98 -3.42
N LEU A 40 1.10 -3.18 -2.20
CA LEU A 40 2.51 -3.52 -1.96
C LEU A 40 2.85 -4.89 -2.54
N GLN A 41 2.00 -5.91 -2.37
CA GLN A 41 2.17 -7.22 -3.00
C GLN A 41 2.24 -7.14 -4.53
N ALA A 42 1.46 -6.25 -5.15
CA ALA A 42 1.52 -5.99 -6.59
C ALA A 42 2.77 -5.18 -7.01
N LEU A 43 3.33 -4.38 -6.11
CA LEU A 43 4.53 -3.57 -6.34
C LEU A 43 5.82 -4.40 -6.32
N VAL A 44 5.94 -5.37 -5.41
CA VAL A 44 7.12 -6.26 -5.26
C VAL A 44 7.63 -6.85 -6.60
N PRO A 45 6.80 -7.49 -7.45
CA PRO A 45 7.29 -8.03 -8.72
C PRO A 45 7.80 -6.94 -9.66
N THR A 46 7.21 -5.73 -9.62
CA THR A 46 7.65 -4.58 -10.42
C THR A 46 9.01 -4.09 -9.95
N LEU A 47 9.23 -3.97 -8.64
CA LEU A 47 10.52 -3.63 -8.03
C LEU A 47 11.61 -4.62 -8.47
N GLN A 48 11.34 -5.92 -8.35
CA GLN A 48 12.28 -6.98 -8.74
C GLN A 48 12.58 -6.98 -10.26
N GLU A 49 11.57 -6.67 -11.09
CA GLU A 49 11.74 -6.62 -12.54
C GLU A 49 12.56 -5.41 -13.00
N LYS A 50 12.30 -4.23 -12.44
CA LYS A 50 12.92 -2.95 -12.85
C LYS A 50 14.26 -2.73 -12.17
N ILE A 51 14.35 -3.04 -10.88
CA ILE A 51 15.56 -2.92 -10.06
C ILE A 51 16.22 -4.29 -9.95
N ARG A 52 16.74 -4.80 -11.08
CA ARG A 52 17.50 -6.08 -11.14
C ARG A 52 18.89 -5.97 -10.52
N SER A 53 18.95 -5.52 -9.28
CA SER A 53 20.18 -5.37 -8.51
C SER A 53 20.51 -6.70 -7.83
N ARG A 54 21.79 -7.06 -7.81
CA ARG A 54 22.30 -8.15 -6.93
C ARG A 54 22.68 -7.64 -5.55
N ARG A 55 22.63 -6.33 -5.33
CA ARG A 55 23.01 -5.64 -4.08
C ARG A 55 21.82 -5.35 -3.19
N LEU A 56 20.60 -5.49 -3.71
CA LEU A 56 19.38 -5.11 -3.01
C LEU A 56 18.42 -6.29 -2.98
N THR A 57 17.70 -6.41 -1.87
CA THR A 57 16.53 -7.27 -1.76
C THR A 57 15.35 -6.43 -1.27
N PHE A 58 14.15 -6.82 -1.70
CA PHE A 58 12.89 -6.19 -1.31
C PHE A 58 12.06 -7.25 -0.59
N ALA A 59 11.75 -7.02 0.67
CA ALA A 59 11.03 -7.96 1.52
C ALA A 59 9.80 -7.29 2.12
N LEU A 60 8.62 -7.89 1.97
CA LEU A 60 7.45 -7.49 2.73
C LEU A 60 7.73 -7.78 4.21
N ALA A 61 7.68 -6.74 5.05
CA ALA A 61 7.68 -6.88 6.49
C ALA A 61 6.22 -7.11 6.91
N ASP A 62 5.97 -8.30 7.45
CA ASP A 62 4.67 -8.76 7.94
C ASP A 62 4.85 -9.17 9.42
N GLU A 63 5.77 -8.50 10.14
CA GLU A 63 6.02 -8.85 11.54
C GLU A 63 4.83 -8.40 12.39
N GLU A 64 4.34 -9.32 13.22
CA GLU A 64 3.12 -9.20 14.05
C GLU A 64 3.11 -8.01 15.04
N ASP A 65 4.17 -7.19 15.05
CA ASP A 65 4.45 -6.06 15.93
C ASP A 65 4.54 -4.70 15.19
N GLU A 66 4.53 -4.65 13.85
CA GLU A 66 4.49 -3.41 13.07
C GLU A 66 3.04 -3.11 12.65
N ASP A 67 2.52 -1.95 13.05
CA ASP A 67 1.11 -1.57 12.85
C ASP A 67 0.73 -1.38 11.36
N GLU A 68 1.69 -1.38 10.43
CA GLU A 68 1.51 -1.00 9.02
C GLU A 68 2.27 -1.96 8.08
N THR A 69 1.63 -2.34 6.96
CA THR A 69 2.27 -3.19 5.95
C THR A 69 3.31 -2.39 5.17
N GLN A 70 4.53 -2.91 5.05
CA GLN A 70 5.62 -2.23 4.34
C GLN A 70 6.56 -3.20 3.61
N ILE A 71 7.36 -2.66 2.69
CA ILE A 71 8.45 -3.38 2.02
C ILE A 71 9.78 -2.76 2.46
N ALA A 72 10.61 -3.54 3.13
CA ALA A 72 11.97 -3.16 3.46
C ALA A 72 12.88 -3.23 2.22
N VAL A 73 13.70 -2.20 2.03
CA VAL A 73 14.76 -2.12 1.02
C VAL A 73 16.09 -2.44 1.70
N ILE A 74 16.59 -3.67 1.52
CA ILE A 74 17.75 -4.16 2.27
C ILE A 74 18.98 -4.26 1.36
N HIS A 75 20.12 -3.76 1.86
CA HIS A 75 21.41 -3.95 1.22
C HIS A 75 22.01 -5.32 1.55
N VAL A 76 22.15 -6.17 0.54
CA VAL A 76 22.47 -7.60 0.69
C VAL A 76 23.85 -7.85 1.30
N GLU A 77 24.83 -6.98 1.09
CA GLU A 77 26.19 -7.20 1.61
C GLU A 77 26.34 -6.80 3.08
N THR A 78 25.57 -5.83 3.56
CA THR A 78 25.66 -5.31 4.93
C THR A 78 24.49 -5.74 5.81
N ASP A 79 23.45 -6.33 5.21
CA ASP A 79 22.17 -6.65 5.88
C ASP A 79 21.49 -5.40 6.48
N GLU A 80 21.78 -4.22 5.92
CA GLU A 80 21.29 -2.94 6.41
C GLU A 80 20.04 -2.51 5.66
N GLU A 81 19.03 -2.04 6.39
CA GLU A 81 17.79 -1.49 5.85
C GLU A 81 18.04 -0.06 5.37
N LEU A 82 17.99 0.16 4.07
CA LEU A 82 18.18 1.48 3.46
C LEU A 82 16.94 2.36 3.58
N GLY A 83 15.77 1.74 3.74
CA GLY A 83 14.49 2.42 3.88
C GLY A 83 13.32 1.46 3.70
N PHE A 84 12.11 2.00 3.82
CA PHE A 84 10.84 1.28 3.75
C PHE A 84 9.94 1.88 2.67
N ILE A 85 9.08 1.03 2.12
CA ILE A 85 8.05 1.43 1.16
C ILE A 85 6.71 1.02 1.74
N PHE A 86 5.81 1.99 1.90
CA PHE A 86 4.43 1.73 2.28
C PHE A 86 3.51 2.36 1.24
N ALA A 87 2.26 1.96 1.29
CA ALA A 87 1.22 2.48 0.43
C ALA A 87 0.09 2.97 1.34
N GLU A 88 -0.39 4.18 1.11
CA GLU A 88 -1.44 4.82 1.92
C GLU A 88 -2.28 5.70 1.00
N ASP A 89 -3.60 5.64 1.13
CA ASP A 89 -4.55 6.51 0.40
C ASP A 89 -4.37 6.54 -1.15
N GLY A 90 -3.83 5.45 -1.72
CA GLY A 90 -3.56 5.34 -3.16
C GLY A 90 -2.20 5.88 -3.62
N GLU A 91 -1.37 6.33 -2.68
CA GLU A 91 0.00 6.80 -2.91
C GLU A 91 1.02 5.78 -2.42
N TYR A 92 2.20 5.79 -3.02
CA TYR A 92 3.36 5.00 -2.59
C TYR A 92 4.40 5.94 -2.01
N VAL A 93 4.88 5.61 -0.81
CA VAL A 93 5.87 6.41 -0.10
C VAL A 93 7.14 5.59 0.07
N PHE A 94 8.28 6.22 -0.17
CA PHE A 94 9.58 5.70 0.24
C PHE A 94 10.12 6.58 1.36
N GLU A 95 10.38 5.98 2.51
CA GLU A 95 11.06 6.60 3.64
C GLU A 95 12.43 5.95 3.86
N SER A 96 13.46 6.78 3.88
CA SER A 96 14.85 6.38 4.04
C SER A 96 15.22 6.25 5.52
N ASN A 97 15.86 5.15 5.90
CA ASN A 97 16.54 5.06 7.20
C ASN A 97 17.87 5.84 7.22
N LEU A 98 18.33 6.26 6.04
CA LEU A 98 19.62 6.85 5.79
C LEU A 98 19.43 8.18 5.06
N GLU A 99 18.80 9.15 5.73
CA GLU A 99 18.48 10.50 5.18
C GLU A 99 19.71 11.24 4.63
N ALA A 100 20.92 10.87 5.07
CA ALA A 100 22.17 11.42 4.54
C ALA A 100 22.49 10.96 3.10
N TYR A 101 21.84 9.90 2.63
CA TYR A 101 22.12 9.22 1.36
C TYR A 101 20.92 9.18 0.43
N PHE A 102 19.73 8.89 0.93
CA PHE A 102 18.53 8.75 0.09
C PHE A 102 17.45 9.71 0.57
N ASP A 103 16.89 10.46 -0.38
CA ASP A 103 15.77 11.38 -0.13
C ASP A 103 14.44 10.61 -0.07
N ASP A 104 13.58 10.99 0.88
CA ASP A 104 12.20 10.51 0.96
C ASP A 104 11.35 11.07 -0.18
N PHE A 105 10.35 10.30 -0.60
CA PHE A 105 9.40 10.77 -1.60
C PHE A 105 8.09 9.99 -1.63
N VAL A 106 7.08 10.64 -2.20
CA VAL A 106 5.76 10.06 -2.50
C VAL A 106 5.49 10.12 -4.01
N ASP A 107 4.78 9.13 -4.53
CA ASP A 107 4.26 9.10 -5.91
C ASP A 107 2.92 8.33 -5.96
N ASP A 108 1.95 8.83 -6.73
CA ASP A 108 0.63 8.21 -6.92
C ASP A 108 0.62 7.14 -8.03
N ASP A 109 1.67 7.08 -8.86
CA ASP A 109 1.79 6.09 -9.93
C ASP A 109 2.85 5.02 -9.59
N PRO A 110 2.50 3.72 -9.57
CA PRO A 110 3.43 2.67 -9.19
C PRO A 110 4.61 2.52 -10.15
N GLN A 111 4.47 2.86 -11.44
CA GLN A 111 5.60 2.79 -12.37
C GLN A 111 6.57 3.93 -12.13
N ARG A 112 6.07 5.16 -11.97
CA ARG A 112 6.89 6.34 -11.65
C ARG A 112 7.58 6.20 -10.31
N PHE A 113 6.87 5.68 -9.30
CA PHE A 113 7.44 5.36 -7.99
C PHE A 113 8.67 4.47 -8.13
N VAL A 114 8.55 3.34 -8.85
CA VAL A 114 9.65 2.39 -9.05
C VAL A 114 10.80 2.99 -9.87
N GLU A 115 10.48 3.79 -10.90
CA GLU A 115 11.48 4.50 -11.69
C GLU A 115 12.28 5.49 -10.83
N ARG A 116 11.59 6.27 -10.01
CA ARG A 116 12.23 7.24 -9.10
C ARG A 116 13.05 6.53 -8.03
N LEU A 117 12.52 5.48 -7.42
CA LEU A 117 13.27 4.66 -6.46
C LEU A 117 14.55 4.11 -7.07
N TYR A 118 14.47 3.61 -8.30
CA TYR A 118 15.64 3.13 -9.03
C TYR A 118 16.68 4.24 -9.24
N GLU A 119 16.26 5.44 -9.62
CA GLU A 119 17.16 6.58 -9.82
C GLU A 119 17.84 7.00 -8.51
N THR A 120 17.07 7.13 -7.42
CA THR A 120 17.57 7.45 -6.07
C THR A 120 18.61 6.42 -5.62
N LEU A 121 18.25 5.13 -5.62
CA LEU A 121 19.17 4.06 -5.19
C LEU A 121 20.39 3.97 -6.11
N ARG A 122 20.23 4.15 -7.43
CA ARG A 122 21.37 4.08 -8.36
C ARG A 122 22.36 5.23 -8.15
N ALA A 123 21.88 6.43 -7.83
CA ALA A 123 22.71 7.61 -7.65
C ALA A 123 23.54 7.54 -6.36
N ASP A 124 22.92 7.08 -5.27
CA ASP A 124 23.50 7.26 -3.93
C ASP A 124 24.01 5.96 -3.30
N LEU A 125 23.54 4.78 -3.73
CA LEU A 125 24.03 3.50 -3.22
C LEU A 125 25.56 3.34 -3.37
N PRO A 126 26.20 3.72 -4.51
CA PRO A 126 27.65 3.65 -4.61
C PRO A 126 28.40 4.53 -3.61
N LYS A 127 27.82 5.67 -3.20
CA LYS A 127 28.43 6.57 -2.21
C LYS A 127 28.35 5.94 -0.82
N TYR A 128 27.16 5.48 -0.44
CA TYR A 128 26.93 4.72 0.79
C TYR A 128 27.90 3.53 0.91
N GLU A 129 28.06 2.73 -0.16
CA GLU A 129 28.96 1.58 -0.14
C GLU A 129 30.42 1.96 0.07
N VAL A 130 30.87 3.11 -0.47
CA VAL A 130 32.26 3.57 -0.29
C VAL A 130 32.51 4.04 1.14
N GLU A 131 31.53 4.71 1.75
CA GLU A 131 31.67 5.27 3.09
C GLU A 131 31.52 4.22 4.19
N ASN A 132 30.73 3.16 3.95
CA ASN A 132 30.49 2.09 4.93
C ASN A 132 31.32 0.81 4.72
N LYS A 133 32.03 0.64 3.59
CA LYS A 133 33.02 -0.44 3.41
C LYS A 133 34.44 -0.04 3.86
N GLY A 134 34.55 0.98 4.72
CA GLY A 134 35.80 1.50 5.29
C GLY A 134 36.38 0.65 6.42
#